data_AF-A0A8C4WQB0-F1
#
_entry.id   AF-A0A8C4WQB0-F1
#
_cell.length_a   1.000
_cell.length_b   1.000
_cell.length_c   1.000
_cell.angle_alpha   90.00
_cell.angle_beta   90.00
_cell.angle_gamma   90.00
#
_symmetry.space_group_name_H-M   'P 1'
#
loop_
_entity.id
_entity.type
_entity.pdbx_description
1 polymer ?
#
loop_
_entity_poly.entity_id
_entity_poly.type
_entity_poly.pdbx_seq_one_letter_code
_entity_poly.pdbx_strand_id
1 'polypeptide(L)'
;MLKESIQREEEELRKSHQKPRRPEGWGYFLLLWYLLFYQPVITDVHLRRENIQFLFIRFSAWQYAGSDKLWAGLVTTLCQSIRKHFGALPLSFYHVMGKRPRFASGFSQDEWLLNKRTCLSLGGLLFVLVAGVSLLSVAIFVPGIKDSSALKVIGSATTGLSGSGILVTVFSVVKNMVISQKQKIEKMTDSEKFSSHLGFMSEVKKEIEMLTSFVYYMEVYQRRRLRIVLEITSLDMCYPERVVGVLNAINTLLSDTNAPFIFILVIDPSIIAPCLEQTSCMKGMADNGYLFLNRTVTLPFSIPEMGTKSKLQHLQDAVQSREDLMYKIITKNMERGVRNVKGKMIKLVDMETSSEMDQSQIDAQAVRYIHEAFHALHNHTDCLYQYIPDSIIQMKRIVNTIPITIRLMLQQNIMRHTMSPRSVAAWVVLANQWPCRLSWVLQCLEDRQQIRPTEEFRNQSLWGIFVENCKELYSMHKVLQNILALDGDPELFQNFLSNDFPFTVQEANTFLKSTINLDHSIRHKLGLIRGVNSLNKANDTSVTKSSVKTVQVSTGVQCSGIEDSKPRTRGAAIG
;
A
#
# COMPACT_ATOMS: atom_id res chain seq x y z
N MET A 1 16.43 4.82 -9.56
CA MET A 1 15.98 3.53 -10.16
C MET A 1 15.60 3.68 -11.62
N LEU A 2 14.38 4.09 -12.02
CA LEU A 2 13.97 4.09 -13.45
C LEU A 2 14.88 4.93 -14.37
N LYS A 3 15.25 6.15 -13.96
CA LYS A 3 16.15 7.02 -14.76
C LYS A 3 17.53 6.42 -14.92
N GLU A 4 18.08 5.90 -13.83
CA GLU A 4 19.41 5.27 -13.78
C GLU A 4 19.44 3.96 -14.58
N SER A 5 18.37 3.16 -14.55
CA SER A 5 18.29 1.94 -15.34
C SER A 5 18.25 2.24 -16.84
N ILE A 6 17.56 3.31 -17.26
CA ILE A 6 17.55 3.75 -18.66
C ILE A 6 18.94 4.21 -19.09
N GLN A 7 19.63 4.98 -18.25
CA GLN A 7 21.01 5.43 -18.53
C GLN A 7 21.97 4.25 -18.68
N ARG A 8 21.94 3.27 -17.76
CA ARG A 8 22.76 2.07 -17.87
C ARG A 8 22.41 1.21 -19.08
N GLU A 9 21.12 1.08 -19.42
CA GLU A 9 20.68 0.38 -20.63
C GLU A 9 21.28 1.04 -21.88
N GLU A 10 21.25 2.38 -21.96
CA GLU A 10 21.82 3.13 -23.09
C GLU A 10 23.35 3.00 -23.17
N GLU A 11 24.05 3.01 -22.04
CA GLU A 11 25.50 2.82 -21.98
C GLU A 11 25.91 1.41 -22.43
N GLU A 12 25.22 0.37 -21.96
CA GLU A 12 25.48 -1.01 -22.36
C GLU A 12 25.09 -1.29 -23.83
N LEU A 13 24.02 -0.65 -24.31
CA LEU A 13 23.65 -0.68 -25.73
C LEU A 13 24.72 -0.04 -26.62
N ARG A 14 25.42 1.00 -26.15
CA ARG A 14 26.53 1.62 -26.89
C ARG A 14 27.79 0.75 -26.93
N LYS A 15 28.04 -0.03 -25.87
CA LYS A 15 29.17 -0.98 -25.81
C LYS A 15 28.92 -2.24 -26.66
N SER A 16 27.66 -2.69 -26.73
CA SER A 16 27.28 -3.85 -27.54
C SER A 16 27.22 -3.53 -29.03
N HIS A 17 27.97 -4.28 -29.85
CA HIS A 17 27.97 -4.12 -31.31
C HIS A 17 26.70 -4.70 -31.99
N GLN A 18 25.77 -5.29 -31.22
CA GLN A 18 24.53 -5.87 -31.76
C GLN A 18 23.33 -4.94 -31.53
N LYS A 19 22.74 -4.45 -32.63
CA LYS A 19 21.53 -3.61 -32.57
C LYS A 19 20.32 -4.43 -32.11
N PRO A 20 19.57 -3.98 -31.08
CA PRO A 20 18.37 -4.69 -30.62
C PRO A 20 17.27 -4.63 -31.69
N ARG A 21 16.52 -5.72 -31.84
CA ARG A 21 15.35 -5.76 -32.74
C ARG A 21 14.13 -5.26 -31.97
N ARG A 22 13.55 -4.14 -32.41
CA ARG A 22 12.30 -3.63 -31.84
C ARG A 22 11.11 -4.04 -32.72
N PRO A 23 9.98 -4.47 -32.13
CA PRO A 23 8.76 -4.80 -32.88
C PRO A 23 8.00 -3.53 -33.29
N GLU A 24 8.63 -2.64 -34.06
CA GLU A 24 8.02 -1.42 -34.59
C GLU A 24 7.92 -1.50 -36.13
N GLY A 25 6.78 -1.11 -36.69
CA GLY A 25 6.52 -1.14 -38.14
C GLY A 25 6.65 -2.53 -38.75
N TRP A 26 7.50 -2.68 -39.78
CA TRP A 26 7.80 -3.96 -40.44
C TRP A 26 8.40 -5.02 -39.50
N GLY A 27 9.01 -4.60 -38.39
CA GLY A 27 9.50 -5.50 -37.34
C GLY A 27 8.40 -6.30 -36.64
N TYR A 28 7.14 -5.89 -36.78
CA TYR A 28 5.99 -6.60 -36.23
C TYR A 28 5.62 -7.84 -37.05
N PHE A 29 5.63 -7.72 -38.37
CA PHE A 29 5.42 -8.86 -39.27
C PHE A 29 6.57 -9.85 -39.15
N LEU A 30 7.81 -9.35 -38.98
CA LEU A 30 8.96 -10.19 -38.69
C LEU A 30 8.76 -10.95 -37.37
N LEU A 31 8.26 -10.30 -36.32
CA LEU A 31 7.96 -10.97 -35.05
C LEU A 31 6.92 -12.08 -35.22
N LEU A 32 5.82 -11.83 -35.94
CA LEU A 32 4.79 -12.83 -36.21
C LEU A 32 5.32 -14.01 -37.04
N TRP A 33 6.18 -13.74 -38.02
CA TRP A 33 6.88 -14.78 -38.78
C TRP A 33 7.77 -15.64 -37.89
N TYR A 34 8.56 -15.02 -37.01
CA TYR A 34 9.37 -15.74 -36.05
C TYR A 34 8.50 -16.59 -35.12
N LEU A 35 7.37 -16.07 -34.64
CA LEU A 35 6.45 -16.78 -33.75
C LEU A 35 5.83 -18.02 -34.41
N LEU A 36 5.61 -18.00 -35.73
CA LEU A 36 5.06 -19.10 -36.51
C LEU A 36 6.05 -20.23 -36.79
N PHE A 37 7.29 -19.87 -37.16
CA PHE A 37 8.23 -20.83 -37.75
C PHE A 37 9.43 -21.18 -36.87
N TYR A 38 9.77 -20.33 -35.91
CA TYR A 38 11.00 -20.45 -35.15
C TYR A 38 10.75 -20.68 -33.67
N GLN A 39 11.45 -21.67 -33.11
CA GLN A 39 11.46 -21.94 -31.68
C GLN A 39 12.76 -21.37 -31.08
N PRO A 40 12.68 -20.53 -30.04
CA PRO A 40 13.87 -19.95 -29.42
C PRO A 40 14.60 -20.99 -28.56
N VAL A 41 15.92 -20.95 -28.60
CA VAL A 41 16.81 -21.72 -27.72
C VAL A 41 17.54 -20.76 -26.79
N ILE A 42 17.37 -20.95 -25.48
CA ILE A 42 18.08 -20.18 -24.46
C ILE A 42 19.46 -20.81 -24.28
N THR A 43 20.51 -20.08 -24.70
CA THR A 43 21.92 -20.49 -24.60
C THR A 43 22.58 -19.86 -23.36
N ASP A 44 23.70 -20.42 -22.88
CA ASP A 44 24.44 -19.83 -21.76
C ASP A 44 25.01 -18.44 -22.09
N VAL A 45 25.36 -18.22 -23.37
CA VAL A 45 25.79 -16.91 -23.88
C VAL A 45 24.66 -15.89 -23.76
N HIS A 46 23.41 -16.31 -24.00
CA HIS A 46 22.23 -15.47 -23.83
C HIS A 46 22.04 -15.05 -22.37
N LEU A 47 22.19 -15.98 -21.42
CA LEU A 47 22.05 -15.70 -19.98
C LEU A 47 23.13 -14.75 -19.44
N ARG A 48 24.32 -14.74 -20.07
CA ARG A 48 25.46 -13.87 -19.72
C ARG A 48 25.42 -12.48 -20.38
N ARG A 49 24.38 -12.13 -21.13
CA ARG A 49 24.26 -10.79 -21.74
C ARG A 49 24.15 -9.70 -20.68
N GLU A 50 24.99 -8.67 -20.82
CA GLU A 50 25.03 -7.50 -19.93
C GLU A 50 23.98 -6.44 -20.29
N ASN A 51 23.41 -6.49 -21.51
CA ASN A 51 22.33 -5.62 -21.93
C ASN A 51 20.99 -6.07 -21.32
N ILE A 52 20.63 -5.46 -20.18
CA ILE A 52 19.42 -5.74 -19.41
C ILE A 52 18.46 -4.55 -19.50
N GLN A 53 17.23 -4.80 -19.95
CA GLN A 53 16.13 -3.86 -19.86
C GLN A 53 15.23 -4.22 -18.67
N PHE A 54 14.92 -3.23 -17.85
CA PHE A 54 14.03 -3.37 -16.71
C PHE A 54 12.62 -2.83 -17.01
N LEU A 55 11.60 -3.67 -16.81
CA LEU A 55 10.18 -3.29 -16.87
C LEU A 55 9.65 -3.09 -15.45
N PHE A 56 9.46 -1.85 -15.03
CA PHE A 56 8.92 -1.54 -13.70
C PHE A 56 7.38 -1.55 -13.71
N ILE A 57 6.81 -2.33 -12.80
CA ILE A 57 5.37 -2.47 -12.56
C ILE A 57 5.12 -2.09 -11.10
N ARG A 58 4.22 -1.13 -10.88
CA ARG A 58 3.81 -0.73 -9.53
C ARG A 58 2.49 -1.37 -9.17
N PHE A 59 2.47 -2.07 -8.05
CA PHE A 59 1.30 -2.69 -7.47
C PHE A 59 1.09 -2.17 -6.05
N SER A 60 0.02 -1.39 -5.85
CA SER A 60 -0.40 -0.97 -4.52
C SER A 60 -1.47 -1.94 -4.02
N ALA A 61 -1.17 -2.67 -2.95
CA ALA A 61 -2.12 -3.63 -2.38
C ALA A 61 -3.40 -2.95 -1.87
N TRP A 62 -3.29 -1.69 -1.41
CA TRP A 62 -4.43 -0.89 -0.97
C TRP A 62 -5.51 -0.70 -2.05
N GLN A 63 -5.12 -0.56 -3.32
CA GLN A 63 -6.08 -0.39 -4.43
C GLN A 63 -7.01 -1.60 -4.59
N TYR A 64 -6.54 -2.77 -4.17
CA TYR A 64 -7.26 -4.03 -4.26
C TYR A 64 -7.77 -4.50 -2.88
N ALA A 65 -7.63 -3.70 -1.83
CA ALA A 65 -8.05 -4.05 -0.47
C ALA A 65 -9.57 -4.25 -0.33
N GLY A 66 -10.38 -3.83 -1.31
CA GLY A 66 -11.79 -4.19 -1.36
C GLY A 66 -12.08 -5.59 -1.92
N SER A 67 -11.11 -6.22 -2.58
CA SER A 67 -11.29 -7.52 -3.24
C SER A 67 -11.05 -8.70 -2.28
N ASP A 68 -11.76 -9.80 -2.50
CA ASP A 68 -11.64 -11.02 -1.69
C ASP A 68 -10.26 -11.69 -1.81
N LYS A 69 -9.56 -11.47 -2.92
CA LYS A 69 -8.27 -12.10 -3.24
C LYS A 69 -7.27 -11.08 -3.80
N LEU A 70 -6.50 -10.45 -2.91
CA LEU A 70 -5.43 -9.49 -3.27
C LEU A 70 -4.43 -10.02 -4.31
N TRP A 71 -4.02 -11.28 -4.17
CA TRP A 71 -3.06 -11.90 -5.07
C TRP A 71 -3.57 -11.99 -6.52
N ALA A 72 -4.88 -12.05 -6.74
CA ALA A 72 -5.45 -12.06 -8.09
C ALA A 72 -5.27 -10.69 -8.75
N GLY A 73 -5.35 -9.60 -7.97
CA GLY A 73 -4.96 -8.26 -8.41
C GLY A 73 -3.48 -8.19 -8.82
N LEU A 74 -2.58 -8.82 -8.07
CA LEU A 74 -1.15 -8.88 -8.41
C LEU A 74 -0.91 -9.58 -9.75
N VAL A 75 -1.51 -10.76 -9.96
CA VAL A 75 -1.36 -11.50 -11.22
C VAL A 75 -1.99 -10.73 -12.38
N THR A 76 -3.17 -10.15 -12.18
CA THR A 76 -3.86 -9.39 -13.23
C THR A 76 -3.07 -8.16 -13.65
N THR A 77 -2.51 -7.42 -12.70
CA THR A 77 -1.67 -6.24 -12.99
C THR A 77 -0.37 -6.62 -13.69
N LEU A 78 0.23 -7.76 -13.34
CA LEU A 78 1.36 -8.34 -14.06
C LEU A 78 1.00 -8.63 -15.53
N CYS A 79 -0.07 -9.39 -15.78
CA CYS A 79 -0.53 -9.75 -17.12
C CYS A 79 -0.84 -8.51 -17.96
N GLN A 80 -1.58 -7.55 -17.39
CA GLN A 80 -1.93 -6.30 -18.07
C GLN A 80 -0.71 -5.46 -18.43
N SER A 81 0.28 -5.38 -17.54
CA SER A 81 1.50 -4.61 -17.75
C SER A 81 2.38 -5.21 -18.84
N ILE A 82 2.55 -6.54 -18.85
CA ILE A 82 3.26 -7.26 -19.93
C ILE A 82 2.53 -7.04 -21.26
N ARG A 83 1.20 -7.18 -21.27
CA ARG A 83 0.37 -6.95 -22.46
C ARG A 83 0.47 -5.53 -23.00
N LYS A 84 0.55 -4.53 -22.11
CA LYS A 84 0.72 -3.12 -22.51
C LYS A 84 2.11 -2.86 -23.10
N HIS A 85 3.15 -3.52 -22.59
CA HIS A 85 4.53 -3.31 -23.04
C HIS A 85 4.82 -3.98 -24.39
N PHE A 86 4.43 -5.25 -24.59
CA PHE A 86 4.70 -6.00 -25.82
C PHE A 86 3.57 -5.94 -26.85
N GLY A 87 2.42 -5.37 -26.48
CA GLY A 87 1.22 -5.30 -27.30
C GLY A 87 0.31 -6.51 -27.12
N ALA A 88 -0.98 -6.31 -27.42
CA ALA A 88 -1.99 -7.35 -27.22
C ALA A 88 -1.88 -8.50 -28.23
N LEU A 89 -1.58 -8.22 -29.51
CA LEU A 89 -1.60 -9.27 -30.54
C LEU A 89 -0.41 -10.25 -30.45
N PRO A 90 0.86 -9.86 -30.17
CA PRO A 90 1.95 -10.83 -30.11
C PRO A 90 1.79 -11.77 -28.92
N LEU A 91 1.28 -11.24 -27.81
CA LEU A 91 0.94 -12.03 -26.63
C LEU A 91 -0.22 -13.00 -26.93
N SER A 92 -1.32 -12.52 -27.51
CA SER A 92 -2.44 -13.38 -27.93
C SER A 92 -2.00 -14.44 -28.95
N PHE A 93 -1.12 -14.08 -29.88
CA PHE A 93 -0.59 -14.97 -30.90
C PHE A 93 0.28 -16.06 -30.27
N TYR A 94 1.18 -15.69 -29.36
CA TYR A 94 1.99 -16.64 -28.61
C TYR A 94 1.14 -17.53 -27.69
N HIS A 95 0.06 -17.02 -27.13
CA HIS A 95 -0.83 -17.82 -26.30
C HIS A 95 -1.48 -18.97 -27.12
N VAL A 96 -1.78 -18.75 -28.41
CA VAL A 96 -2.42 -19.76 -29.28
C VAL A 96 -1.41 -20.64 -30.02
N MET A 97 -0.32 -20.05 -30.54
CA MET A 97 0.63 -20.70 -31.44
C MET A 97 2.04 -20.84 -30.85
N GLY A 98 2.29 -20.21 -29.72
CA GLY A 98 3.61 -20.15 -29.09
C GLY A 98 4.07 -21.50 -28.61
N LYS A 99 5.38 -21.73 -28.78
CA LYS A 99 6.06 -22.93 -28.30
C LYS A 99 6.97 -22.55 -27.15
N ARG A 100 6.96 -23.37 -26.10
CA ARG A 100 7.86 -23.19 -24.95
C ARG A 100 9.32 -23.14 -25.42
N PRO A 101 10.14 -22.20 -24.92
CA PRO A 101 11.56 -22.13 -25.25
C PRO A 101 12.27 -23.43 -24.83
N ARG A 102 13.28 -23.84 -25.59
CA ARG A 102 14.16 -24.95 -25.19
C ARG A 102 15.43 -24.40 -24.55
N PHE A 103 15.85 -25.00 -23.46
CA PHE A 103 17.18 -24.74 -22.91
C PHE A 103 18.19 -25.57 -23.71
N ALA A 104 19.31 -24.96 -24.11
CA ALA A 104 20.35 -25.66 -24.84
C ALA A 104 20.96 -26.76 -23.96
N SER A 105 20.98 -28.00 -24.44
CA SER A 105 21.76 -29.08 -23.84
C SER A 105 23.16 -29.09 -24.48
N GLY A 106 24.10 -28.32 -23.92
CA GLY A 106 25.49 -28.22 -24.39
C GLY A 106 25.86 -26.86 -25.02
N PHE A 107 27.07 -26.76 -25.59
CA PHE A 107 27.68 -25.52 -26.13
C PHE A 107 27.11 -25.05 -27.49
N SER A 108 25.83 -25.29 -27.79
CA SER A 108 25.24 -24.80 -29.04
C SER A 108 25.03 -23.29 -28.99
N GLN A 109 25.45 -22.59 -30.04
CA GLN A 109 25.30 -21.13 -30.17
C GLN A 109 24.07 -20.73 -31.00
N ASP A 110 23.36 -21.70 -31.59
CA ASP A 110 22.19 -21.41 -32.43
C ASP A 110 20.98 -21.03 -31.56
N GLU A 111 20.57 -19.77 -31.66
CA GLU A 111 19.45 -19.21 -30.88
C GLU A 111 18.07 -19.57 -31.43
N TRP A 112 18.00 -20.05 -32.68
CA TRP A 112 16.75 -20.29 -33.38
C TRP A 112 16.75 -21.65 -34.06
N LEU A 113 15.78 -22.49 -33.70
CA LEU A 113 15.52 -23.73 -34.41
C LEU A 113 14.30 -23.57 -35.30
N LEU A 114 14.50 -23.78 -36.61
CA LEU A 114 13.39 -23.83 -37.56
C LEU A 114 12.55 -25.07 -37.27
N ASN A 115 11.26 -24.84 -37.01
CA ASN A 115 10.36 -25.94 -36.79
C ASN A 115 9.93 -26.54 -38.14
N LYS A 116 10.64 -27.59 -38.56
CA LYS A 116 10.39 -28.31 -39.82
C LYS A 116 8.92 -28.74 -39.97
N ARG A 117 8.23 -29.07 -38.87
CA ARG A 117 6.82 -29.53 -38.92
C ARG A 117 5.80 -28.44 -39.23
N THR A 118 5.97 -27.21 -38.69
CA THR A 118 5.06 -26.11 -39.06
C THR A 118 5.41 -25.58 -40.45
N CYS A 119 6.69 -25.50 -40.79
CA CYS A 119 7.12 -25.13 -42.14
C CYS A 119 6.59 -26.12 -43.20
N LEU A 120 6.64 -27.44 -42.95
CA LEU A 120 6.09 -28.44 -43.86
C LEU A 120 4.56 -28.33 -43.98
N SER A 121 3.86 -28.18 -42.86
CA SER A 121 2.40 -28.09 -42.85
C SER A 121 1.91 -26.86 -43.63
N LEU A 122 2.54 -25.71 -43.39
CA LEU A 122 2.18 -24.45 -44.02
C LEU A 122 2.61 -24.38 -45.49
N GLY A 123 3.77 -24.98 -45.81
CA GLY A 123 4.20 -25.19 -47.20
C GLY A 123 3.26 -26.13 -47.96
N GLY A 124 2.77 -27.19 -47.32
CA GLY A 124 1.75 -28.09 -47.88
C GLY A 124 0.42 -27.37 -48.13
N LEU A 125 -0.04 -26.55 -47.18
CA LEU A 125 -1.25 -25.73 -47.35
C LEU A 125 -1.11 -24.73 -48.52
N LEU A 126 0.03 -24.04 -48.62
CA LEU A 126 0.32 -23.11 -49.70
C LEU A 126 0.36 -23.84 -51.05
N PHE A 127 0.98 -25.02 -51.12
CA PHE A 127 1.02 -25.84 -52.32
C PHE A 127 -0.39 -26.23 -52.78
N VAL A 128 -1.27 -26.63 -51.85
CA VAL A 128 -2.68 -26.94 -52.16
C VAL A 128 -3.43 -25.71 -52.66
N LEU A 129 -3.21 -24.53 -52.06
CA LEU A 129 -3.83 -23.28 -52.49
C LEU A 129 -3.34 -22.84 -53.88
N VAL A 130 -2.03 -22.90 -54.14
CA VAL A 130 -1.44 -22.54 -55.44
C VAL A 130 -1.86 -23.52 -56.52
N ALA A 131 -1.88 -24.83 -56.22
CA ALA A 131 -2.41 -25.84 -57.12
C ALA A 131 -3.90 -25.60 -57.43
N GLY A 132 -4.71 -25.26 -56.41
CA GLY A 132 -6.11 -24.91 -56.57
C GLY A 132 -6.34 -23.67 -57.45
N VAL A 133 -5.57 -22.59 -57.22
CA VAL A 133 -5.64 -21.36 -58.03
C VAL A 133 -5.15 -21.60 -59.46
N SER A 134 -4.10 -22.40 -59.63
CA SER A 134 -3.58 -22.78 -60.95
C SER A 134 -4.63 -23.58 -61.73
N LEU A 135 -5.29 -24.54 -61.09
CA LEU A 135 -6.38 -25.33 -61.69
C LEU A 135 -7.57 -24.44 -62.11
N LEU A 136 -7.91 -23.46 -61.28
CA LEU A 136 -8.93 -22.45 -61.56
C LEU A 136 -8.55 -21.55 -62.75
N SER A 137 -7.28 -21.12 -62.84
CA SER A 137 -6.80 -20.28 -63.93
C SER A 137 -6.79 -21.01 -65.28
N VAL A 138 -6.40 -22.29 -65.30
CA VAL A 138 -6.43 -23.14 -66.51
C VAL A 138 -7.86 -23.38 -66.99
N ALA A 139 -8.81 -23.57 -66.07
CA ALA A 139 -10.24 -23.71 -66.41
C ALA A 139 -10.84 -22.44 -67.03
N ILE A 140 -10.28 -21.25 -66.75
CA ILE A 140 -10.74 -19.96 -67.28
C ILE A 140 -10.07 -19.62 -68.62
N PHE A 141 -8.78 -19.93 -68.79
CA PHE A 141 -7.98 -19.49 -69.95
C PHE A 141 -7.95 -20.45 -71.14
N VAL A 142 -8.39 -21.71 -71.00
CA VAL A 142 -8.42 -22.68 -72.11
C VAL A 142 -9.87 -22.88 -72.59
N PRO A 143 -10.30 -22.26 -73.71
CA PRO A 143 -11.69 -22.30 -74.19
C PRO A 143 -12.10 -23.62 -74.87
N GLY A 144 -11.36 -24.71 -74.64
CA GLY A 144 -11.49 -25.98 -75.37
C GLY A 144 -11.71 -27.23 -74.51
N ILE A 145 -11.79 -27.11 -73.18
CA ILE A 145 -11.99 -28.26 -72.26
C ILE A 145 -13.40 -28.22 -71.62
N LYS A 146 -14.31 -27.42 -72.18
CA LYS A 146 -15.65 -27.19 -71.62
C LYS A 146 -16.60 -28.41 -71.73
N ASP A 147 -16.21 -29.44 -72.48
CA ASP A 147 -17.08 -30.59 -72.82
C ASP A 147 -16.63 -31.95 -72.24
N SER A 148 -15.64 -31.99 -71.34
CA SER A 148 -15.34 -33.24 -70.61
C SER A 148 -16.18 -33.36 -69.33
N SER A 149 -16.90 -34.48 -69.19
CA SER A 149 -17.79 -34.79 -68.06
C SER A 149 -17.09 -34.81 -66.69
N ALA A 150 -15.77 -34.94 -66.66
CA ALA A 150 -14.96 -34.85 -65.44
C ALA A 150 -14.91 -33.43 -64.84
N LEU A 151 -14.99 -32.38 -65.66
CA LEU A 151 -14.90 -30.98 -65.22
C LEU A 151 -16.22 -30.44 -64.66
N LYS A 152 -17.36 -31.03 -65.03
CA LYS A 152 -18.68 -30.68 -64.48
C LYS A 152 -18.89 -31.19 -63.04
N VAL A 153 -18.29 -32.33 -62.69
CA VAL A 153 -18.35 -32.90 -61.33
C VAL A 153 -17.40 -32.17 -60.37
N ILE A 154 -16.30 -31.63 -60.88
CA ILE A 154 -15.36 -30.83 -60.08
C ILE A 154 -15.84 -29.36 -59.99
N GLY A 155 -16.42 -28.80 -61.05
CA GLY A 155 -16.95 -27.43 -61.07
C GLY A 155 -18.15 -27.19 -60.15
N SER A 156 -18.95 -28.22 -59.84
CA SER A 156 -20.03 -28.15 -58.84
C SER A 156 -19.53 -28.31 -57.40
N ALA A 157 -18.36 -28.90 -57.18
CA ALA A 157 -17.74 -28.99 -55.85
C ALA A 157 -16.95 -27.71 -55.49
N THR A 158 -16.45 -26.95 -56.48
CA THR A 158 -15.64 -25.75 -56.23
C THR A 158 -16.42 -24.45 -56.16
N THR A 159 -17.65 -24.38 -56.69
CA THR A 159 -18.50 -23.17 -56.59
C THR A 159 -19.12 -22.99 -55.19
N GLY A 160 -19.11 -24.02 -54.34
CA GLY A 160 -19.52 -23.90 -52.93
C GLY A 160 -18.41 -23.40 -51.98
N LEU A 161 -17.14 -23.34 -52.42
CA LEU A 161 -16.00 -23.05 -51.54
C LEU A 161 -15.18 -21.81 -51.92
N SER A 162 -15.59 -21.07 -52.96
CA SER A 162 -14.84 -19.92 -53.47
C SER A 162 -15.53 -18.62 -53.06
N GLY A 163 -15.16 -18.10 -51.89
CA GLY A 163 -15.42 -16.71 -51.52
C GLY A 163 -15.69 -16.48 -50.03
N SER A 164 -16.53 -17.31 -49.40
CA SER A 164 -16.99 -17.06 -48.02
C SER A 164 -16.36 -17.98 -46.97
N GLY A 165 -16.23 -19.29 -47.20
CA GLY A 165 -15.84 -20.24 -46.15
C GLY A 165 -14.43 -20.01 -45.55
N ILE A 166 -13.42 -19.79 -46.39
CA ILE A 166 -12.02 -19.61 -45.92
C ILE A 166 -11.83 -18.21 -45.33
N LEU A 167 -12.42 -17.18 -45.93
CA LEU A 167 -12.38 -15.81 -45.39
C LEU A 167 -13.17 -15.68 -44.09
N VAL A 168 -14.33 -16.34 -43.96
CA VAL A 168 -15.14 -16.34 -42.72
C VAL A 168 -14.47 -17.15 -41.62
N THR A 169 -13.77 -18.24 -41.94
CA THR A 169 -13.00 -19.00 -40.94
C THR A 169 -11.75 -18.23 -40.50
N VAL A 170 -10.99 -17.63 -41.41
CA VAL A 170 -9.85 -16.75 -41.06
C VAL A 170 -10.33 -15.52 -40.28
N PHE A 171 -11.43 -14.87 -40.71
CA PHE A 171 -12.03 -13.74 -40.01
C PHE A 171 -12.58 -14.15 -38.64
N SER A 172 -13.18 -15.33 -38.49
CA SER A 172 -13.66 -15.83 -37.19
C SER A 172 -12.50 -16.20 -36.26
N VAL A 173 -11.40 -16.73 -36.78
CA VAL A 173 -10.18 -17.01 -36.01
C VAL A 173 -9.51 -15.71 -35.56
N VAL A 174 -9.37 -14.72 -36.45
CA VAL A 174 -8.83 -13.39 -36.11
C VAL A 174 -9.76 -12.66 -35.14
N LYS A 175 -11.07 -12.69 -35.37
CA LYS A 175 -12.08 -12.11 -34.47
C LYS A 175 -12.05 -12.79 -33.11
N ASN A 176 -11.94 -14.12 -33.03
CA ASN A 176 -11.79 -14.84 -31.77
C ASN A 176 -10.45 -14.56 -31.09
N MET A 177 -9.35 -14.35 -31.82
CA MET A 177 -8.06 -13.93 -31.25
C MET A 177 -8.09 -12.52 -30.67
N VAL A 178 -8.86 -11.60 -31.25
CA VAL A 178 -8.99 -10.20 -30.81
C VAL A 178 -10.02 -10.05 -29.68
N ILE A 179 -11.12 -10.81 -29.72
CA ILE A 179 -12.25 -10.67 -28.78
C ILE A 179 -12.12 -11.58 -27.55
N SER A 180 -11.46 -12.74 -27.64
CA SER A 180 -11.46 -13.73 -26.55
C SER A 180 -10.72 -13.27 -25.29
N GLN A 181 -9.68 -12.43 -25.40
CA GLN A 181 -8.80 -12.11 -24.27
C GLN A 181 -9.31 -10.98 -23.36
N LYS A 182 -10.09 -10.02 -23.87
CA LYS A 182 -10.67 -8.96 -23.01
C LYS A 182 -11.78 -9.55 -22.14
N GLN A 183 -12.64 -10.36 -22.75
CA GLN A 183 -13.72 -11.05 -22.06
C GLN A 183 -13.26 -12.23 -21.21
N LYS A 184 -12.20 -12.98 -21.55
CA LYS A 184 -11.75 -14.10 -20.69
C LYS A 184 -11.08 -13.60 -19.40
N ILE A 185 -10.37 -12.47 -19.45
CA ILE A 185 -9.77 -11.84 -18.27
C ILE A 185 -10.85 -11.08 -17.46
N GLU A 186 -11.77 -10.33 -18.10
CA GLU A 186 -12.92 -9.72 -17.40
C GLU A 186 -13.83 -10.81 -16.79
N LYS A 187 -14.17 -11.88 -17.51
CA LYS A 187 -15.05 -12.96 -17.02
C LYS A 187 -14.36 -13.90 -16.01
N MET A 188 -13.03 -13.99 -16.03
CA MET A 188 -12.25 -14.57 -14.93
C MET A 188 -12.23 -13.67 -13.70
N THR A 189 -12.44 -12.35 -13.87
CA THR A 189 -12.52 -11.37 -12.77
C THR A 189 -13.94 -11.26 -12.19
N ASP A 190 -14.98 -11.50 -12.99
CA ASP A 190 -16.40 -11.22 -12.68
C ASP A 190 -17.24 -12.43 -12.24
N SER A 191 -16.70 -13.65 -12.25
CA SER A 191 -17.49 -14.82 -11.82
C SER A 191 -17.26 -15.14 -10.35
N GLU A 192 -18.36 -15.26 -9.59
CA GLU A 192 -18.44 -15.77 -8.20
C GLU A 192 -17.79 -17.15 -7.97
N LYS A 193 -17.20 -17.75 -9.02
CA LYS A 193 -16.35 -18.95 -8.99
C LYS A 193 -14.93 -18.68 -8.47
N PHE A 194 -14.64 -17.47 -7.98
CA PHE A 194 -13.40 -17.14 -7.27
C PHE A 194 -13.23 -17.85 -5.92
N SER A 195 -14.29 -18.46 -5.40
CA SER A 195 -14.40 -18.82 -3.98
C SER A 195 -13.99 -20.24 -3.60
N SER A 196 -13.77 -21.20 -4.53
CA SER A 196 -13.81 -22.62 -4.11
C SER A 196 -12.87 -23.65 -4.74
N HIS A 197 -11.76 -23.31 -5.42
CA HIS A 197 -10.88 -24.38 -5.93
C HIS A 197 -9.37 -24.10 -5.83
N LEU A 198 -8.68 -24.93 -5.03
CA LEU A 198 -7.23 -25.23 -5.09
C LEU A 198 -6.71 -25.52 -6.52
N GLY A 199 -7.59 -25.79 -7.48
CA GLY A 199 -7.28 -25.93 -8.91
C GLY A 199 -6.90 -24.63 -9.63
N PHE A 200 -7.33 -23.46 -9.15
CA PHE A 200 -7.05 -22.18 -9.83
C PHE A 200 -5.60 -21.73 -9.68
N MET A 201 -4.90 -22.06 -8.59
CA MET A 201 -3.46 -21.77 -8.47
C MET A 201 -2.63 -22.52 -9.52
N SER A 202 -3.07 -23.72 -9.93
CA SER A 202 -2.47 -24.47 -11.04
C SER A 202 -2.74 -23.79 -12.39
N GLU A 203 -3.94 -23.25 -12.61
CA GLU A 203 -4.29 -22.52 -13.83
C GLU A 203 -3.54 -21.18 -13.93
N VAL A 204 -3.47 -20.44 -12.84
CA VAL A 204 -2.69 -19.21 -12.71
C VAL A 204 -1.20 -19.51 -12.92
N LYS A 205 -0.66 -20.54 -12.28
CA LYS A 205 0.73 -20.97 -12.48
C LYS A 205 1.00 -21.29 -13.96
N LYS A 206 0.10 -21.98 -14.66
CA LYS A 206 0.21 -22.22 -16.11
C LYS A 206 0.23 -20.92 -16.92
N GLU A 207 -0.60 -19.94 -16.54
CA GLU A 207 -0.62 -18.64 -17.21
C GLU A 207 0.69 -17.87 -16.99
N ILE A 208 1.24 -17.90 -15.77
CA ILE A 208 2.54 -17.31 -15.47
C ILE A 208 3.66 -18.04 -16.20
N GLU A 209 3.67 -19.37 -16.23
CA GLU A 209 4.64 -20.15 -17.01
C GLU A 209 4.60 -19.77 -18.50
N MET A 210 3.40 -19.54 -19.03
CA MET A 210 3.21 -19.05 -20.41
C MET A 210 3.77 -17.64 -20.60
N LEU A 211 3.52 -16.73 -19.67
CA LEU A 211 4.08 -15.37 -19.69
C LEU A 211 5.60 -15.37 -19.59
N THR A 212 6.16 -16.16 -18.67
CA THR A 212 7.61 -16.36 -18.54
C THR A 212 8.21 -16.88 -19.84
N SER A 213 7.56 -17.88 -20.45
CA SER A 213 8.00 -18.43 -21.74
C SER A 213 7.93 -17.39 -22.87
N PHE A 214 6.90 -16.53 -22.87
CA PHE A 214 6.78 -15.42 -23.81
C PHE A 214 7.87 -14.36 -23.59
N VAL A 215 8.20 -14.04 -22.33
CA VAL A 215 9.27 -13.10 -22.01
C VAL A 215 10.61 -13.62 -22.52
N TYR A 216 10.94 -14.89 -22.28
CA TYR A 216 12.16 -15.51 -22.85
C TYR A 216 12.17 -15.47 -24.38
N TYR A 217 11.03 -15.74 -25.01
CA TYR A 217 10.90 -15.61 -26.45
C TYR A 217 11.24 -14.18 -26.91
N MET A 218 10.71 -13.17 -26.23
CA MET A 218 11.00 -11.77 -26.50
C MET A 218 12.46 -11.41 -26.21
N GLU A 219 13.09 -11.97 -25.18
CA GLU A 219 14.52 -11.75 -24.88
C GLU A 219 15.40 -12.18 -26.04
N VAL A 220 15.15 -13.38 -26.59
CA VAL A 220 15.90 -13.92 -27.75
C VAL A 220 15.61 -13.11 -29.01
N TYR A 221 14.34 -12.74 -29.25
CA TYR A 221 13.95 -11.91 -30.39
C TYR A 221 14.59 -10.52 -30.38
N GLN A 222 14.49 -9.82 -29.25
CA GLN A 222 14.98 -8.45 -29.10
C GLN A 222 16.50 -8.40 -28.86
N ARG A 223 17.14 -9.55 -28.63
CA ARG A 223 18.57 -9.70 -28.34
C ARG A 223 19.03 -8.96 -27.09
N ARG A 224 18.17 -8.90 -26.08
CA ARG A 224 18.42 -8.26 -24.78
C ARG A 224 17.76 -9.04 -23.66
N ARG A 225 18.30 -8.94 -22.45
CA ARG A 225 17.71 -9.57 -21.27
C ARG A 225 16.60 -8.68 -20.73
N LEU A 226 15.47 -9.26 -20.36
CA LEU A 226 14.28 -8.57 -19.90
C LEU A 226 14.04 -8.96 -18.43
N ARG A 227 14.10 -7.98 -17.54
CA ARG A 227 13.79 -8.19 -16.12
C ARG A 227 12.55 -7.40 -15.72
N ILE A 228 11.54 -8.08 -15.21
CA ILE A 228 10.28 -7.47 -14.81
C ILE A 228 10.36 -7.22 -13.30
N VAL A 229 10.36 -5.94 -12.91
CA VAL A 229 10.45 -5.49 -11.53
C VAL A 229 9.05 -5.14 -11.05
N LEU A 230 8.53 -5.88 -10.06
CA LEU A 230 7.24 -5.62 -9.43
C LEU A 230 7.48 -4.96 -8.07
N GLU A 231 7.12 -3.68 -7.97
CA GLU A 231 7.12 -2.92 -6.72
C GLU A 231 5.77 -3.13 -6.01
N ILE A 232 5.78 -3.84 -4.88
CA ILE A 232 4.59 -4.13 -4.08
C ILE A 232 4.61 -3.22 -2.84
N THR A 233 3.61 -2.35 -2.73
CA THR A 233 3.47 -1.39 -1.62
C THR A 233 2.18 -1.61 -0.84
N SER A 234 2.15 -1.09 0.40
CA SER A 234 0.95 -0.96 1.22
C SER A 234 0.28 -2.28 1.63
N LEU A 235 1.08 -3.34 1.84
CA LEU A 235 0.57 -4.62 2.37
C LEU A 235 0.19 -4.54 3.85
N ASP A 236 0.78 -3.60 4.58
CA ASP A 236 0.49 -3.25 5.98
C ASP A 236 -0.97 -2.81 6.19
N MET A 237 -1.60 -2.25 5.16
CA MET A 237 -3.00 -1.79 5.22
C MET A 237 -4.04 -2.88 4.90
N CYS A 238 -3.61 -4.12 4.68
CA CYS A 238 -4.46 -5.21 4.23
C CYS A 238 -4.76 -6.22 5.35
N TYR A 239 -5.89 -6.94 5.24
CA TYR A 239 -6.24 -8.00 6.18
C TYR A 239 -5.21 -9.15 6.17
N PRO A 240 -4.94 -9.78 7.34
CA PRO A 240 -3.89 -10.80 7.48
C PRO A 240 -3.92 -11.94 6.49
N GLU A 241 -5.10 -12.53 6.31
CA GLU A 241 -5.32 -13.66 5.39
C GLU A 241 -4.93 -13.32 3.95
N ARG A 242 -5.13 -12.05 3.56
CA ARG A 242 -4.85 -11.57 2.21
C ARG A 242 -3.36 -11.27 2.02
N VAL A 243 -2.68 -10.77 3.06
CA VAL A 243 -1.23 -10.59 3.07
C VAL A 243 -0.52 -11.93 2.87
N VAL A 244 -0.91 -12.96 3.63
CA VAL A 244 -0.42 -14.34 3.46
C VAL A 244 -0.62 -14.81 2.02
N GLY A 245 -1.82 -14.57 1.46
CA GLY A 245 -2.13 -14.94 0.09
C GLY A 245 -1.17 -14.33 -0.95
N VAL A 246 -0.79 -13.07 -0.76
CA VAL A 246 0.18 -12.39 -1.64
C VAL A 246 1.59 -12.97 -1.45
N LEU A 247 2.05 -13.17 -0.22
CA LEU A 247 3.39 -13.74 0.04
C LEU A 247 3.52 -15.17 -0.50
N ASN A 248 2.48 -16.00 -0.35
CA ASN A 248 2.44 -17.34 -0.95
C ASN A 248 2.41 -17.29 -2.48
N ALA A 249 1.70 -16.33 -3.06
CA ALA A 249 1.71 -16.12 -4.51
C ALA A 249 3.10 -15.70 -4.99
N ILE A 250 3.81 -14.82 -4.29
CA ILE A 250 5.20 -14.45 -4.61
C ILE A 250 6.11 -15.68 -4.57
N ASN A 251 6.02 -16.52 -3.53
CA ASN A 251 6.80 -17.77 -3.46
C ASN A 251 6.46 -18.72 -4.61
N THR A 252 5.21 -18.78 -5.03
CA THR A 252 4.77 -19.58 -6.19
C THR A 252 5.31 -19.00 -7.50
N LEU A 253 5.33 -17.67 -7.65
CA LEU A 253 5.87 -16.94 -8.81
C LEU A 253 7.39 -17.05 -8.91
N LEU A 254 8.07 -17.10 -7.77
CA LEU A 254 9.52 -17.23 -7.63
C LEU A 254 10.01 -18.69 -7.58
N SER A 255 9.12 -19.67 -7.71
CA SER A 255 9.51 -21.09 -7.64
C SER A 255 10.52 -21.48 -8.73
N ASP A 256 10.51 -20.78 -9.87
CA ASP A 256 11.51 -20.98 -10.93
C ASP A 256 12.72 -20.08 -10.71
N THR A 257 13.88 -20.68 -10.41
CA THR A 257 15.14 -19.98 -10.14
C THR A 257 15.62 -19.08 -11.27
N ASN A 258 15.26 -19.39 -12.51
CA ASN A 258 15.66 -18.61 -13.69
C ASN A 258 14.68 -17.48 -14.05
N ALA A 259 13.51 -17.41 -13.40
CA ALA A 259 12.43 -16.50 -13.79
C ALA A 259 12.90 -15.04 -13.96
N PRO A 260 12.35 -14.30 -14.93
CA PRO A 260 12.73 -12.91 -15.20
C PRO A 260 12.09 -11.91 -14.21
N PHE A 261 11.50 -12.37 -13.11
CA PHE A 261 10.78 -11.53 -12.15
C PHE A 261 11.67 -11.10 -10.98
N ILE A 262 11.56 -9.83 -10.58
CA ILE A 262 12.17 -9.26 -9.38
C ILE A 262 11.03 -8.61 -8.58
N PHE A 263 10.81 -9.06 -7.35
CA PHE A 263 9.80 -8.46 -6.47
C PHE A 263 10.48 -7.54 -5.46
N ILE A 264 10.10 -6.26 -5.46
CA ILE A 264 10.50 -5.29 -4.44
C ILE A 264 9.34 -5.17 -3.47
N LEU A 265 9.53 -5.67 -2.26
CA LEU A 265 8.52 -5.71 -1.22
C LEU A 265 8.75 -4.56 -0.23
N VAL A 266 7.85 -3.58 -0.20
CA VAL A 266 7.87 -2.48 0.78
C VAL A 266 6.96 -2.86 1.94
N ILE A 267 7.55 -3.29 3.05
CA ILE A 267 6.84 -3.77 4.25
C ILE A 267 7.42 -3.16 5.52
N ASP A 268 6.55 -2.99 6.51
CA ASP A 268 6.93 -2.77 7.91
C ASP A 268 6.87 -4.12 8.66
N PRO A 269 8.01 -4.73 9.03
CA PRO A 269 8.04 -6.00 9.74
C PRO A 269 7.28 -5.96 11.07
N SER A 270 7.22 -4.81 11.74
CA SER A 270 6.53 -4.66 13.04
C SER A 270 5.02 -4.85 12.92
N ILE A 271 4.44 -4.57 11.75
CA ILE A 271 3.01 -4.75 11.46
C ILE A 271 2.77 -6.12 10.83
N ILE A 272 3.61 -6.50 9.85
CA ILE A 272 3.41 -7.73 9.07
C ILE A 272 3.69 -8.98 9.91
N ALA A 273 4.71 -9.00 10.78
CA ALA A 273 5.02 -10.21 11.55
C ALA A 273 3.88 -10.62 12.51
N PRO A 274 3.31 -9.74 13.36
CA PRO A 274 2.17 -10.09 14.21
C PRO A 274 0.93 -10.49 13.39
N CYS A 275 0.72 -9.84 12.25
CA CYS A 275 -0.36 -10.12 11.31
C CYS A 275 -0.26 -11.57 10.77
N LEU A 276 0.95 -12.02 10.42
CA LEU A 276 1.20 -13.40 9.99
C LEU A 276 1.03 -14.41 11.14
N GLU A 277 1.50 -14.08 12.35
CA GLU A 277 1.41 -14.94 13.54
C GLU A 277 -0.04 -15.19 13.99
N GLN A 278 -0.93 -14.22 13.80
CA GLN A 278 -2.36 -14.35 14.10
C GLN A 278 -3.09 -15.28 13.13
N THR A 279 -2.52 -15.55 11.95
CA THR A 279 -3.18 -16.34 10.92
C THR A 279 -2.97 -17.84 11.18
N SER A 280 -4.06 -18.61 11.23
CA SER A 280 -4.03 -20.07 11.47
C SER A 280 -3.17 -20.87 10.48
N CYS A 281 -2.86 -20.30 9.32
CA CYS A 281 -2.07 -20.92 8.25
C CYS A 281 -0.60 -21.18 8.60
N MET A 282 -0.06 -20.53 9.65
CA MET A 282 1.36 -20.64 10.01
C MET A 282 1.66 -21.65 11.12
N LYS A 283 0.61 -22.19 11.78
CA LYS A 283 0.77 -23.18 12.85
C LYS A 283 1.53 -24.41 12.33
N GLY A 284 2.78 -24.58 12.77
CA GLY A 284 3.64 -25.72 12.45
C GLY A 284 4.76 -25.48 11.43
N MET A 285 4.79 -24.36 10.69
CA MET A 285 5.86 -24.06 9.71
C MET A 285 6.84 -22.98 10.21
N ALA A 286 6.33 -22.00 10.98
CA ALA A 286 7.06 -21.04 11.78
C ALA A 286 6.07 -20.34 12.74
N ASP A 287 6.22 -20.50 14.05
CA ASP A 287 5.41 -19.78 15.05
C ASP A 287 5.79 -18.29 15.18
N ASN A 288 6.83 -17.86 14.45
CA ASN A 288 7.36 -16.50 14.44
C ASN A 288 7.32 -15.91 13.02
N GLY A 289 6.63 -14.78 12.87
CA GLY A 289 6.41 -14.12 11.57
C GLY A 289 7.69 -13.59 10.92
N TYR A 290 8.70 -13.22 11.72
CA TYR A 290 10.01 -12.78 11.20
C TYR A 290 10.76 -13.93 10.52
N LEU A 291 10.67 -15.15 11.05
CA LEU A 291 11.31 -16.32 10.43
C LEU A 291 10.67 -16.64 9.07
N PHE A 292 9.36 -16.46 8.94
CA PHE A 292 8.67 -16.63 7.68
C PHE A 292 9.11 -15.58 6.64
N LEU A 293 9.19 -14.31 7.04
CA LEU A 293 9.67 -13.24 6.16
C LEU A 293 11.12 -13.47 5.73
N ASN A 294 12.01 -13.88 6.63
CA ASN A 294 13.40 -14.18 6.31
C ASN A 294 13.56 -15.38 5.34
N ARG A 295 12.62 -16.33 5.32
CA ARG A 295 12.60 -17.42 4.34
C ARG A 295 12.04 -17.01 2.98
N THR A 296 11.10 -16.06 2.98
CA THR A 296 10.43 -15.58 1.76
C THR A 296 11.24 -14.50 1.03
N VAL A 297 11.87 -13.59 1.77
CA VAL A 297 12.64 -12.47 1.21
C VAL A 297 14.07 -12.90 0.98
N THR A 298 14.49 -12.95 -0.29
CA THR A 298 15.85 -13.36 -0.67
C THR A 298 16.92 -12.33 -0.30
N LEU A 299 16.59 -11.04 -0.36
CA LEU A 299 17.51 -9.95 -0.05
C LEU A 299 16.81 -8.90 0.84
N PRO A 300 16.94 -9.01 2.17
CA PRO A 300 16.44 -7.99 3.07
C PRO A 300 17.39 -6.78 3.08
N PHE A 301 16.82 -5.59 2.94
CA PHE A 301 17.54 -4.33 3.19
C PHE A 301 16.62 -3.38 3.94
N SER A 302 17.18 -2.66 4.90
CA SER A 302 16.46 -1.66 5.69
C SER A 302 16.83 -0.26 5.22
N ILE A 303 15.84 0.62 5.14
CA ILE A 303 16.09 2.03 4.85
C ILE A 303 16.63 2.68 6.12
N PRO A 304 17.78 3.37 6.07
CA PRO A 304 18.32 4.05 7.24
C PRO A 304 17.41 5.20 7.69
N GLU A 305 17.54 5.59 8.96
CA GLU A 305 16.84 6.76 9.51
C GLU A 305 17.16 8.03 8.72
N MET A 306 16.21 8.97 8.72
CA MET A 306 16.38 10.19 7.93
C MET A 306 17.40 11.10 8.59
N GLY A 307 18.50 11.37 7.87
CA GLY A 307 19.48 12.37 8.31
C GLY A 307 18.84 13.75 8.49
N THR A 308 19.35 14.54 9.45
CA THR A 308 18.78 15.83 9.84
C THR A 308 18.54 16.79 8.68
N LYS A 309 19.47 16.85 7.71
CA LYS A 309 19.34 17.71 6.52
C LYS A 309 18.17 17.27 5.63
N SER A 310 18.06 15.97 5.37
CA SER A 310 16.97 15.40 4.57
C SER A 310 15.63 15.53 5.28
N LYS A 311 15.60 15.37 6.61
CA LYS A 311 14.41 15.60 7.43
C LYS A 311 13.92 17.04 7.31
N LEU A 312 14.83 18.01 7.42
CA LEU A 312 14.51 19.42 7.27
C LEU A 312 14.00 19.75 5.86
N GLN A 313 14.61 19.17 4.82
CA GLN A 313 14.16 19.34 3.42
C GLN A 313 12.74 18.81 3.20
N HIS A 314 12.43 17.58 3.63
CA HIS A 314 11.08 17.03 3.48
C HIS A 314 10.03 17.79 4.29
N LEU A 315 10.42 18.32 5.45
CA LEU A 315 9.57 19.17 6.26
C LEU A 315 9.31 20.52 5.58
N GLN A 316 10.35 21.13 5.01
CA GLN A 316 10.23 22.34 4.18
C GLN A 316 9.31 22.09 2.98
N ASP A 317 9.46 20.98 2.27
CA ASP A 317 8.59 20.61 1.16
C ASP A 317 7.13 20.44 1.61
N ALA A 318 6.90 19.83 2.78
CA ALA A 318 5.56 19.67 3.34
C ALA A 318 4.92 21.00 3.73
N VAL A 319 5.70 21.90 4.36
CA VAL A 319 5.28 23.27 4.71
C VAL A 319 4.98 24.08 3.45
N GLN A 320 5.90 24.11 2.49
CA GLN A 320 5.74 24.85 1.24
C GLN A 320 4.52 24.36 0.46
N SER A 321 4.33 23.04 0.34
CA SER A 321 3.13 22.47 -0.29
C SER A 321 1.84 22.94 0.38
N ARG A 322 1.85 23.19 1.70
CA ARG A 322 0.69 23.67 2.45
C ARG A 322 0.51 25.18 2.31
N GLU A 323 1.58 25.96 2.36
CA GLU A 323 1.56 27.41 2.12
C GLU A 323 1.08 27.75 0.71
N ASP A 324 1.57 27.03 -0.31
CA ASP A 324 1.12 27.15 -1.70
C ASP A 324 -0.38 26.88 -1.84
N LEU A 325 -0.89 25.85 -1.15
CA LEU A 325 -2.32 25.54 -1.14
C LEU A 325 -3.12 26.67 -0.49
N MET A 326 -2.64 27.22 0.63
CA MET A 326 -3.27 28.37 1.28
C MET A 326 -3.28 29.59 0.37
N TYR A 327 -2.15 29.92 -0.27
CA TYR A 327 -2.05 31.04 -1.21
C TYR A 327 -3.03 30.88 -2.38
N LYS A 328 -3.10 29.69 -2.99
CA LYS A 328 -4.06 29.38 -4.06
C LYS A 328 -5.52 29.54 -3.64
N ILE A 329 -5.86 29.21 -2.38
CA ILE A 329 -7.22 29.38 -1.86
C ILE A 329 -7.51 30.87 -1.63
N ILE A 330 -6.57 31.61 -1.06
CA ILE A 330 -6.71 33.06 -0.80
C ILE A 330 -6.88 33.82 -2.12
N THR A 331 -6.02 33.57 -3.13
CA THR A 331 -6.13 34.23 -4.44
C THR A 331 -7.44 33.90 -5.14
N LYS A 332 -7.87 32.63 -5.12
CA LYS A 332 -9.16 32.21 -5.69
C LYS A 332 -10.36 32.88 -4.99
N ASN A 333 -10.30 33.07 -3.68
CA ASN A 333 -11.35 33.75 -2.93
C ASN A 333 -11.36 35.25 -3.23
N MET A 334 -10.20 35.88 -3.38
CA MET A 334 -10.09 37.28 -3.82
C MET A 334 -10.64 37.48 -5.23
N GLU A 335 -10.30 36.61 -6.19
CA GLU A 335 -10.85 36.65 -7.55
C GLU A 335 -12.37 36.49 -7.59
N ARG A 336 -12.93 35.61 -6.74
CA ARG A 336 -14.38 35.44 -6.59
C ARG A 336 -15.02 36.69 -5.97
N GLY A 337 -14.38 37.30 -4.99
CA GLY A 337 -14.81 38.58 -4.42
C GLY A 337 -14.88 39.68 -5.48
N VAL A 338 -13.82 39.83 -6.29
CA VAL A 338 -13.78 40.82 -7.38
C VAL A 338 -14.84 40.54 -8.45
N ARG A 339 -15.08 39.26 -8.81
CA ARG A 339 -16.16 38.88 -9.74
C ARG A 339 -17.55 39.16 -9.16
N ASN A 340 -17.76 38.90 -7.88
CA ASN A 340 -19.03 39.17 -7.21
C ASN A 340 -19.29 40.68 -7.08
N VAL A 341 -18.26 41.50 -6.85
CA VAL A 341 -18.39 42.97 -6.84
C VAL A 341 -18.71 43.52 -8.24
N LYS A 342 -18.06 43.00 -9.30
CA LYS A 342 -18.41 43.33 -10.70
C LYS A 342 -19.82 42.88 -11.08
N GLY A 343 -20.31 41.76 -10.56
CA GLY A 343 -21.67 41.26 -10.81
C GLY A 343 -22.76 41.99 -10.00
N LYS A 344 -22.44 42.50 -8.80
CA LYS A 344 -23.40 43.17 -7.90
C LYS A 344 -23.58 44.66 -8.22
N MET A 345 -22.77 45.24 -9.10
CA MET A 345 -22.97 46.60 -9.64
C MET A 345 -24.26 46.75 -10.49
N ILE A 346 -24.99 45.66 -10.75
CA ILE A 346 -26.30 45.66 -11.43
C ILE A 346 -27.50 45.56 -10.44
N LYS A 347 -27.28 45.32 -9.14
CA LYS A 347 -28.38 45.27 -8.14
C LYS A 347 -27.93 45.89 -6.81
N LEU A 348 -28.11 47.20 -6.70
CA LEU A 348 -27.94 47.98 -5.48
C LEU A 348 -29.29 48.60 -5.09
N VAL A 349 -30.09 47.86 -4.32
CA VAL A 349 -31.00 48.37 -3.26
C VAL A 349 -31.30 47.17 -2.36
N ASP A 350 -30.58 47.01 -1.25
CA ASP A 350 -31.14 47.29 0.08
C ASP A 350 -30.12 46.94 1.17
N MET A 351 -30.14 47.76 2.21
CA MET A 351 -29.21 47.81 3.32
C MET A 351 -29.75 47.02 4.50
N GLU A 352 -28.96 46.08 5.04
CA GLU A 352 -28.94 45.84 6.49
C GLU A 352 -27.50 45.53 6.94
N THR A 353 -27.01 46.43 7.77
CA THR A 353 -25.79 46.35 8.57
C THR A 353 -26.00 45.37 9.71
N SER A 354 -25.46 44.16 9.59
CA SER A 354 -25.25 43.24 10.72
C SER A 354 -23.75 43.14 11.02
N SER A 355 -23.43 42.84 12.28
CA SER A 355 -22.15 43.03 12.95
C SER A 355 -20.98 42.19 12.40
N GLU A 356 -20.49 42.47 11.19
CA GLU A 356 -19.28 41.87 10.62
C GLU A 356 -18.02 42.63 11.06
N MET A 357 -17.66 42.55 12.35
CA MET A 357 -16.30 42.89 12.75
C MET A 357 -15.31 41.82 12.22
N ASP A 358 -14.55 42.18 11.19
CA ASP A 358 -13.14 41.83 10.95
C ASP A 358 -12.72 40.36 10.71
N GLN A 359 -13.56 39.55 10.05
CA GLN A 359 -13.15 38.22 9.57
C GLN A 359 -11.88 38.25 8.70
N SER A 360 -11.71 39.32 7.90
CA SER A 360 -10.53 39.54 7.06
C SER A 360 -9.27 39.84 7.88
N GLN A 361 -9.37 40.59 8.99
CA GLN A 361 -8.23 40.83 9.88
C GLN A 361 -7.85 39.57 10.66
N ILE A 362 -8.84 38.79 11.11
CA ILE A 362 -8.60 37.49 11.76
C ILE A 362 -7.88 36.55 10.79
N ASP A 363 -8.28 36.51 9.52
CA ASP A 363 -7.62 35.70 8.50
C ASP A 363 -6.19 36.17 8.20
N ALA A 364 -5.95 37.48 8.14
CA ALA A 364 -4.61 38.04 7.95
C ALA A 364 -3.69 37.72 9.15
N GLN A 365 -4.21 37.84 10.37
CA GLN A 365 -3.48 37.48 11.59
C GLN A 365 -3.20 35.97 11.65
N ALA A 366 -4.15 35.13 11.25
CA ALA A 366 -3.98 33.68 11.17
C ALA A 366 -2.84 33.31 10.23
N VAL A 367 -2.77 33.90 9.03
CA VAL A 367 -1.68 33.64 8.08
C VAL A 367 -0.32 33.99 8.67
N ARG A 368 -0.21 35.12 9.37
CA ARG A 368 1.05 35.52 10.03
C ARG A 368 1.48 34.52 11.10
N TYR A 369 0.58 34.14 12.01
CA TYR A 369 0.90 33.15 13.04
C TYR A 369 1.19 31.76 12.48
N ILE A 370 0.51 31.35 11.41
CA ILE A 370 0.79 30.09 10.73
C ILE A 370 2.21 30.10 10.17
N HIS A 371 2.61 31.18 9.50
CA HIS A 371 3.96 31.29 8.94
C HIS A 371 5.03 31.28 10.03
N GLU A 372 4.80 31.96 11.16
CA GLU A 372 5.71 31.93 12.31
C GLU A 372 5.81 30.54 12.97
N ALA A 373 4.69 29.85 13.12
CA ALA A 373 4.65 28.47 13.63
C ALA A 373 5.36 27.50 12.68
N PHE A 374 5.17 27.65 11.37
CA PHE A 374 5.91 26.89 10.38
C PHE A 374 7.39 27.20 10.41
N HIS A 375 7.79 28.47 10.52
CA HIS A 375 9.18 28.87 10.67
C HIS A 375 9.83 28.14 11.86
N ALA A 376 9.18 28.11 13.03
CA ALA A 376 9.70 27.36 14.18
C ALA A 376 9.87 25.85 13.90
N LEU A 377 9.02 25.26 13.05
CA LEU A 377 9.04 23.83 12.73
C LEU A 377 10.26 23.41 11.88
N HIS A 378 10.66 24.23 10.92
CA HIS A 378 11.74 23.92 9.95
C HIS A 378 13.00 24.79 10.10
N ASN A 379 13.08 25.58 11.17
CA ASN A 379 14.27 26.35 11.48
C ASN A 379 15.36 25.42 12.07
N HIS A 380 16.57 25.49 11.52
CA HIS A 380 17.72 24.71 11.94
C HIS A 380 18.25 25.10 13.32
N THR A 381 17.93 26.31 13.81
CA THR A 381 18.33 26.76 15.15
C THR A 381 17.33 26.36 16.24
N ASP A 382 16.16 25.82 15.87
CA ASP A 382 15.13 25.40 16.81
C ASP A 382 15.28 23.91 17.16
N CYS A 383 14.88 23.50 18.36
CA CYS A 383 14.87 22.08 18.75
C CYS A 383 13.63 21.32 18.25
N LEU A 384 12.57 22.03 17.82
CA LEU A 384 11.29 21.40 17.43
C LEU A 384 11.43 20.32 16.36
N TYR A 385 12.31 20.49 15.38
CA TYR A 385 12.48 19.51 14.31
C TYR A 385 12.98 18.15 14.81
N GLN A 386 13.64 18.11 15.98
CA GLN A 386 14.17 16.87 16.58
C GLN A 386 13.04 15.93 17.03
N TYR A 387 11.93 16.52 17.48
CA TYR A 387 10.75 15.80 17.98
C TYR A 387 9.76 15.41 16.89
N ILE A 388 9.97 15.87 15.65
CA ILE A 388 9.11 15.50 14.53
C ILE A 388 9.48 14.06 14.13
N PRO A 389 8.50 13.19 13.86
CA PRO A 389 8.77 11.81 13.44
C PRO A 389 9.36 11.77 12.04
N ASP A 390 10.13 10.72 11.74
CA ASP A 390 10.72 10.51 10.41
C ASP A 390 9.69 10.03 9.37
N SER A 391 8.46 9.71 9.78
CA SER A 391 7.39 9.36 8.84
C SER A 391 6.83 10.60 8.14
N ILE A 392 6.96 10.66 6.80
CA ILE A 392 6.40 11.73 5.96
C ILE A 392 4.89 11.89 6.18
N ILE A 393 4.17 10.80 6.46
CA ILE A 393 2.72 10.82 6.72
C ILE A 393 2.44 11.59 8.01
N GLN A 394 3.20 11.33 9.07
CA GLN A 394 3.06 12.00 10.35
C GLN A 394 3.53 13.46 10.28
N MET A 395 4.62 13.76 9.56
CA MET A 395 5.03 15.14 9.28
C MET A 395 3.92 15.95 8.61
N LYS A 396 3.31 15.39 7.56
CA LYS A 396 2.16 16.03 6.87
C LYS A 396 0.98 16.21 7.80
N ARG A 397 0.71 15.27 8.70
CA ARG A 397 -0.35 15.41 9.71
C ARG A 397 -0.10 16.63 10.61
N ILE A 398 1.11 16.77 11.16
CA ILE A 398 1.50 17.93 11.99
C ILE A 398 1.34 19.24 11.22
N VAL A 399 1.92 19.33 10.01
CA VAL A 399 1.85 20.54 9.16
C VAL A 399 0.39 20.90 8.82
N ASN A 400 -0.49 19.91 8.65
CA ASN A 400 -1.89 20.14 8.34
C ASN A 400 -2.71 20.57 9.57
N THR A 401 -2.35 20.11 10.77
CA THR A 401 -3.04 20.43 12.02
C THR A 401 -2.76 21.85 12.48
N ILE A 402 -1.51 22.34 12.38
CA ILE A 402 -1.10 23.67 12.87
C ILE A 402 -2.03 24.80 12.37
N PRO A 403 -2.32 24.94 11.05
CA PRO A 403 -3.24 25.96 10.56
C PRO A 403 -4.64 25.89 11.15
N ILE A 404 -5.15 24.68 11.38
CA ILE A 404 -6.51 24.49 11.91
C ILE A 404 -6.54 24.89 13.38
N THR A 405 -5.56 24.46 14.18
CA THR A 405 -5.45 24.83 15.60
C THR A 405 -5.32 26.34 15.77
N ILE A 406 -4.44 27.01 15.00
CA ILE A 406 -4.26 28.47 15.08
C ILE A 406 -5.56 29.22 14.75
N ARG A 407 -6.26 28.79 13.68
CA ARG A 407 -7.54 29.41 13.29
C ARG A 407 -8.61 29.24 14.36
N LEU A 408 -8.72 28.06 14.97
CA LEU A 408 -9.65 27.81 16.07
C LEU A 408 -9.32 28.68 17.29
N MET A 409 -8.05 28.79 17.66
CA MET A 409 -7.61 29.64 18.77
C MET A 409 -7.90 31.12 18.54
N LEU A 410 -7.73 31.60 17.30
CA LEU A 410 -8.07 32.98 16.94
C LEU A 410 -9.57 33.25 16.99
N GLN A 411 -10.40 32.32 16.51
CA GLN A 411 -11.86 32.44 16.58
C GLN A 411 -12.37 32.48 18.03
N GLN A 412 -11.72 31.77 18.95
CA GLN A 412 -12.06 31.77 20.38
C GLN A 412 -11.49 32.98 21.13
N ASN A 413 -10.86 33.95 20.45
CA ASN A 413 -10.14 35.11 21.02
C ASN A 413 -9.00 34.75 21.99
N ILE A 414 -8.50 33.51 21.95
CA ILE A 414 -7.49 32.99 22.88
C ILE A 414 -6.08 33.51 22.53
N MET A 415 -5.81 33.69 21.24
CA MET A 415 -4.48 34.06 20.71
C MET A 415 -4.12 35.55 20.86
N ARG A 416 -5.04 36.41 21.31
CA ARG A 416 -4.84 37.87 21.21
C ARG A 416 -3.79 38.43 22.16
N HIS A 417 -3.49 37.79 23.30
CA HIS A 417 -2.65 38.42 24.33
C HIS A 417 -1.66 37.52 25.10
N THR A 418 -1.54 36.23 24.78
CA THR A 418 -0.86 35.32 25.73
C THR A 418 0.13 34.31 25.16
N MET A 419 0.07 33.91 23.88
CA MET A 419 0.76 32.68 23.44
C MET A 419 1.58 32.85 22.15
N SER A 420 2.77 32.24 22.14
CA SER A 420 3.65 32.24 20.97
C SER A 420 3.19 31.20 19.93
N PRO A 421 3.26 31.49 18.61
CA PRO A 421 2.98 30.51 17.57
C PRO A 421 3.90 29.27 17.63
N ARG A 422 5.12 29.45 18.14
CA ARG A 422 6.05 28.37 18.45
C ARG A 422 5.48 27.39 19.48
N SER A 423 4.89 27.89 20.58
CA SER A 423 4.25 27.04 21.59
C SER A 423 3.08 26.24 21.03
N VAL A 424 2.37 26.79 20.05
CA VAL A 424 1.24 26.11 19.38
C VAL A 424 1.74 24.97 18.49
N ALA A 425 2.81 25.21 17.72
CA ALA A 425 3.47 24.16 16.95
C ALA A 425 3.98 23.04 17.88
N ALA A 426 4.62 23.41 18.98
CA ALA A 426 5.08 22.48 20.01
C ALA A 426 3.93 21.65 20.60
N TRP A 427 2.80 22.28 20.94
CA TRP A 427 1.61 21.58 21.45
C TRP A 427 1.05 20.58 20.44
N VAL A 428 0.99 20.95 19.16
CA VAL A 428 0.55 20.05 18.09
C VAL A 428 1.49 18.86 17.95
N VAL A 429 2.81 19.08 18.04
CA VAL A 429 3.82 18.00 18.02
C VAL A 429 3.62 17.07 19.21
N LEU A 430 3.47 17.62 20.44
CA LEU A 430 3.24 16.86 21.66
C LEU A 430 2.02 15.93 21.54
N ALA A 431 0.88 16.48 21.10
CA ALA A 431 -0.36 15.72 20.95
C ALA A 431 -0.30 14.68 19.81
N ASN A 432 0.51 14.91 18.77
CA ASN A 432 0.68 13.95 17.68
C ASN A 432 1.69 12.84 18.00
N GLN A 433 2.75 13.14 18.76
CA GLN A 433 3.81 12.17 19.09
C GLN A 433 3.51 11.35 20.33
N TRP A 434 2.84 11.91 21.34
CA TRP A 434 2.58 11.20 22.59
C TRP A 434 1.11 11.31 23.02
N PRO A 435 0.14 10.89 22.19
CA PRO A 435 -1.28 10.99 22.49
C PRO A 435 -1.68 10.25 23.78
N CYS A 436 -1.06 9.10 24.10
CA CYS A 436 -1.37 8.33 25.30
C CYS A 436 -0.84 9.02 26.56
N ARG A 437 0.46 9.34 26.62
CA ARG A 437 1.06 10.05 27.77
C ARG A 437 0.42 11.42 27.98
N LEU A 438 0.16 12.19 26.91
CA LEU A 438 -0.54 13.46 27.03
C LEU A 438 -1.95 13.26 27.58
N SER A 439 -2.72 12.31 27.04
CA SER A 439 -4.07 12.00 27.54
C SER A 439 -4.04 11.58 29.01
N TRP A 440 -3.01 10.84 29.45
CA TRP A 440 -2.83 10.47 30.85
C TRP A 440 -2.60 11.68 31.74
N VAL A 441 -1.69 12.59 31.35
CA VAL A 441 -1.44 13.84 32.09
C VAL A 441 -2.72 14.67 32.19
N LEU A 442 -3.45 14.81 31.08
CA LEU A 442 -4.70 15.55 31.05
C LEU A 442 -5.80 14.91 31.92
N GLN A 443 -5.88 13.58 31.94
CA GLN A 443 -6.79 12.87 32.85
C GLN A 443 -6.42 13.14 34.31
N CYS A 444 -5.13 13.07 34.66
CA CYS A 444 -4.67 13.36 36.02
C CYS A 444 -4.96 14.79 36.45
N LEU A 445 -4.84 15.72 35.52
CA LEU A 445 -5.16 17.12 35.70
C LEU A 445 -6.67 17.33 35.91
N GLU A 446 -7.51 16.66 35.12
CA GLU A 446 -8.97 16.70 35.26
C GLU A 446 -9.44 16.13 36.61
N ASP A 447 -8.94 14.94 37.00
CA ASP A 447 -9.28 14.32 38.28
C ASP A 447 -8.89 15.22 39.47
N ARG A 448 -7.72 15.86 39.40
CA ARG A 448 -7.26 16.79 40.46
C ARG A 448 -8.11 18.04 40.54
N GLN A 449 -8.48 18.63 39.40
CA GLN A 449 -9.35 19.80 39.36
C GLN A 449 -10.74 19.49 39.94
N GLN A 450 -11.26 18.27 39.74
CA GLN A 450 -12.52 17.83 40.33
C GLN A 450 -12.44 17.66 41.86
N ILE A 451 -11.29 17.24 42.41
CA ILE A 451 -11.10 17.02 43.85
C ILE A 451 -10.74 18.33 44.59
N ARG A 452 -9.88 19.18 44.01
CA ARG A 452 -9.42 20.46 44.60
C ARG A 452 -9.26 21.54 43.52
N PRO A 453 -10.24 22.45 43.36
CA PRO A 453 -10.10 23.62 42.49
C PRO A 453 -9.29 24.70 43.23
N THR A 454 -7.97 24.55 43.33
CA THR A 454 -7.08 25.55 43.98
C THR A 454 -6.23 26.27 42.94
N GLU A 455 -6.19 27.61 43.02
CA GLU A 455 -5.49 28.50 42.08
C GLU A 455 -3.97 28.25 42.00
N GLU A 456 -3.36 27.71 43.06
CA GLU A 456 -1.93 27.38 43.15
C GLU A 456 -1.48 26.35 42.09
N PHE A 457 -2.40 25.52 41.60
CA PHE A 457 -2.12 24.45 40.64
C PHE A 457 -1.90 24.94 39.20
N ARG A 458 -2.25 26.19 38.88
CA ARG A 458 -2.17 26.73 37.51
C ARG A 458 -0.75 26.81 36.94
N ASN A 459 0.23 27.02 37.81
CA ASN A 459 1.64 27.18 37.43
C ASN A 459 2.45 25.87 37.50
N GLN A 460 1.83 24.76 37.89
CA GLN A 460 2.53 23.47 37.90
C GLN A 460 2.84 23.03 36.47
N SER A 461 4.02 22.43 36.26
CA SER A 461 4.40 21.89 34.95
C SER A 461 3.68 20.58 34.67
N LEU A 462 3.32 20.35 33.41
CA LEU A 462 2.75 19.08 32.96
C LEU A 462 3.70 17.89 33.21
N TRP A 463 5.01 18.11 33.11
CA TRP A 463 6.01 17.10 33.46
C TRP A 463 5.92 16.68 34.93
N GLY A 464 5.78 17.64 35.86
CA GLY A 464 5.62 17.32 37.29
C GLY A 464 4.40 16.44 37.55
N ILE A 465 3.27 16.75 36.91
CA ILE A 465 2.05 15.94 36.99
C ILE A 465 2.29 14.53 36.43
N PHE A 466 3.00 14.42 35.30
CA PHE A 466 3.33 13.12 34.73
C PHE A 466 4.17 12.27 35.71
N VAL A 467 5.25 12.83 36.25
CA VAL A 467 6.17 12.12 37.17
C VAL A 467 5.46 11.61 38.41
N GLU A 468 4.55 12.41 38.99
CA GLU A 468 3.78 12.01 40.16
C GLU A 468 2.85 10.82 39.88
N ASN A 469 2.32 10.70 38.66
CA ASN A 469 1.32 9.70 38.29
C ASN A 469 1.85 8.60 37.34
N CYS A 470 3.15 8.60 37.02
CA CYS A 470 3.71 7.68 36.02
C CYS A 470 3.68 6.23 36.51
N LYS A 471 3.91 6.00 37.81
CA LYS A 471 3.91 4.64 38.41
C LYS A 471 2.56 3.95 38.20
N GLU A 472 1.47 4.69 38.28
CA GLU A 472 0.12 4.17 38.05
C GLU A 472 -0.07 3.79 36.57
N LEU A 473 0.36 4.65 35.64
CA LEU A 473 0.34 4.34 34.20
C LEU A 473 1.14 3.08 33.89
N TYR A 474 2.34 2.95 34.47
CA TYR A 474 3.20 1.78 34.29
C TYR A 474 2.59 0.51 34.91
N SER A 475 1.86 0.58 36.02
CA SER A 475 1.16 -0.61 36.55
C SER A 475 0.10 -1.15 35.58
N MET A 476 -0.43 -0.27 34.71
CA MET A 476 -1.49 -0.57 33.74
C MET A 476 -0.96 -0.91 32.34
N HIS A 477 0.38 -1.04 32.16
CA HIS A 477 1.01 -1.19 30.85
C HIS A 477 0.44 -2.34 30.00
N LYS A 478 0.11 -3.49 30.60
CA LYS A 478 -0.43 -4.65 29.86
C LYS A 478 -1.79 -4.36 29.24
N VAL A 479 -2.66 -3.66 29.97
CA VAL A 479 -4.01 -3.30 29.49
C VAL A 479 -3.94 -2.19 28.44
N LEU A 480 -2.92 -1.34 28.54
CA LEU A 480 -2.73 -0.17 27.69
C LEU A 480 -1.76 -0.39 26.53
N GLN A 481 -1.27 -1.62 26.31
CA GLN A 481 -0.22 -1.92 25.34
C GLN A 481 -0.51 -1.32 23.95
N ASN A 482 -1.73 -1.50 23.44
CA ASN A 482 -2.12 -1.01 22.11
C ASN A 482 -2.18 0.53 22.03
N ILE A 483 -2.44 1.21 23.16
CA ILE A 483 -2.54 2.68 23.21
C ILE A 483 -1.15 3.28 23.42
N LEU A 484 -0.34 2.66 24.28
CA LEU A 484 1.07 3.04 24.49
C LEU A 484 1.91 2.85 23.22
N ALA A 485 1.54 1.91 22.34
CA ALA A 485 2.17 1.75 21.03
C ALA A 485 1.97 2.93 20.08
N LEU A 486 1.04 3.86 20.38
CA LEU A 486 0.84 5.08 19.60
C LEU A 486 1.84 6.19 19.97
N ASP A 487 2.46 6.09 21.14
CA ASP A 487 3.43 7.08 21.61
C ASP A 487 4.80 6.84 20.96
N GLY A 488 5.49 7.94 20.67
CA GLY A 488 6.90 7.92 20.28
C GLY A 488 7.82 7.64 21.45
N ASP A 489 9.11 7.94 21.25
CA ASP A 489 10.16 7.66 22.22
C ASP A 489 9.88 8.32 23.60
N PRO A 490 9.93 7.56 24.71
CA PRO A 490 9.71 8.09 26.06
C PRO A 490 10.78 9.09 26.54
N GLU A 491 12.02 8.97 26.08
CA GLU A 491 13.12 9.87 26.45
C GLU A 491 12.96 11.23 25.76
N LEU A 492 12.53 11.21 24.49
CA LEU A 492 12.16 12.43 23.78
C LEU A 492 10.95 13.12 24.45
N PHE A 493 9.95 12.36 24.93
CA PHE A 493 8.83 12.94 25.69
C PHE A 493 9.31 13.65 26.97
N GLN A 494 10.24 13.04 27.69
CA GLN A 494 10.84 13.63 28.88
C GLN A 494 11.55 14.94 28.54
N ASN A 495 12.49 14.91 27.60
CA ASN A 495 13.26 16.10 27.20
C ASN A 495 12.34 17.22 26.71
N PHE A 496 11.28 16.86 25.97
CA PHE A 496 10.29 17.81 25.45
C PHE A 496 9.58 18.57 26.58
N LEU A 497 9.01 17.87 27.57
CA LEU A 497 8.24 18.52 28.64
C LEU A 497 9.08 19.04 29.81
N SER A 498 10.27 18.49 30.04
CA SER A 498 11.11 18.92 31.16
C SER A 498 12.01 20.11 30.81
N ASN A 499 12.53 20.16 29.59
CA ASN A 499 13.58 21.12 29.21
C ASN A 499 13.09 22.12 28.15
N ASP A 500 12.59 21.63 27.02
CA ASP A 500 12.40 22.49 25.84
C ASP A 500 11.06 23.23 25.84
N PHE A 501 9.99 22.56 26.28
CA PHE A 501 8.62 23.07 26.30
C PHE A 501 7.91 22.73 27.62
N PRO A 502 8.26 23.41 28.73
CA PRO A 502 7.68 23.18 30.05
C PRO A 502 6.27 23.78 30.16
N PHE A 503 5.31 23.16 29.46
CA PHE A 503 3.91 23.59 29.49
C PHE A 503 3.35 23.56 30.91
N THR A 504 2.62 24.61 31.26
CA THR A 504 1.90 24.75 32.53
C THR A 504 0.46 24.23 32.42
N VAL A 505 -0.18 23.98 33.56
CA VAL A 505 -1.61 23.62 33.63
C VAL A 505 -2.49 24.69 32.98
N GLN A 506 -2.18 25.97 33.18
CA GLN A 506 -2.94 27.08 32.58
C GLN A 506 -2.88 27.02 31.05
N GLU A 507 -1.67 26.87 30.49
CA GLU A 507 -1.49 26.75 29.04
C GLU A 507 -2.19 25.52 28.48
N ALA A 508 -2.08 24.38 29.16
CA ALA A 508 -2.75 23.14 28.76
C ALA A 508 -4.27 23.29 28.67
N ASN A 509 -4.89 23.90 29.69
CA ASN A 509 -6.33 24.20 29.70
C ASN A 509 -6.76 25.13 28.56
N THR A 510 -5.88 26.05 28.16
CA THR A 510 -6.10 26.95 27.03
C THR A 510 -6.00 26.21 25.69
N PHE A 511 -4.93 25.43 25.49
CA PHE A 511 -4.73 24.68 24.24
C PHE A 511 -5.79 23.60 24.03
N LEU A 512 -6.25 22.94 25.09
CA LEU A 512 -7.21 21.84 25.02
C LEU A 512 -8.53 22.26 24.34
N LYS A 513 -8.96 23.51 24.49
CA LYS A 513 -10.17 24.06 23.83
C LYS A 513 -10.10 24.10 22.30
N SER A 514 -8.90 23.99 21.75
CA SER A 514 -8.58 24.07 20.32
C SER A 514 -7.80 22.87 19.79
N THR A 515 -7.57 21.86 20.64
CA THR A 515 -6.83 20.66 20.28
C THR A 515 -7.74 19.70 19.53
N ILE A 516 -7.42 19.47 18.25
CA ILE A 516 -8.19 18.59 17.36
C ILE A 516 -7.50 17.25 17.08
N ASN A 517 -6.21 17.17 17.35
CA ASN A 517 -5.35 16.03 17.01
C ASN A 517 -5.19 15.03 18.16
N LEU A 518 -5.91 15.22 19.26
CA LEU A 518 -5.93 14.32 20.40
C LEU A 518 -7.26 13.57 20.45
N ASP A 519 -7.22 12.24 20.35
CA ASP A 519 -8.41 11.41 20.41
C ASP A 519 -8.97 11.33 21.85
N HIS A 520 -10.18 11.86 22.04
CA HIS A 520 -10.86 11.83 23.34
C HIS A 520 -11.20 10.41 23.82
N SER A 521 -11.31 9.43 22.91
CA SER A 521 -11.59 8.03 23.26
C SER A 521 -10.45 7.42 24.09
N ILE A 522 -9.20 7.82 23.81
CA ILE A 522 -8.02 7.40 24.55
C ILE A 522 -8.13 7.88 26.00
N ARG A 523 -8.38 9.19 26.17
CA ARG A 523 -8.53 9.79 27.50
C ARG A 523 -9.69 9.16 28.27
N HIS A 524 -10.84 9.00 27.65
CA HIS A 524 -12.01 8.36 28.27
C HIS A 524 -11.69 6.93 28.74
N LYS A 525 -11.01 6.12 27.91
CA LYS A 525 -10.60 4.77 28.28
C LYS A 525 -9.60 4.76 29.44
N LEU A 526 -8.64 5.67 29.45
CA LEU A 526 -7.70 5.83 30.57
C LEU A 526 -8.42 6.22 31.87
N GLY A 527 -9.34 7.18 31.80
CA GLY A 527 -10.17 7.61 32.93
C GLY A 527 -11.01 6.47 33.51
N LEU A 528 -11.67 5.67 32.65
CA LEU A 528 -12.43 4.50 33.10
C LEU A 528 -11.56 3.49 33.86
N ILE A 529 -10.41 3.11 33.31
CA ILE A 529 -9.55 2.11 33.96
C ILE A 529 -9.01 2.67 35.29
N ARG A 530 -8.63 3.95 35.31
CA ARG A 530 -8.17 4.61 36.52
C ARG A 530 -9.26 4.69 37.59
N GLY A 531 -10.49 5.01 37.20
CA GLY A 531 -11.66 5.05 38.09
C GLY A 531 -11.94 3.68 38.72
N VAL A 532 -11.95 2.61 37.91
CA VAL A 532 -12.13 1.23 38.39
C VAL A 532 -11.01 0.83 39.36
N ASN A 533 -9.75 1.16 39.04
CA ASN A 533 -8.62 0.88 39.94
C ASN A 533 -8.71 1.64 41.26
N SER A 534 -9.22 2.87 41.23
CA SER A 534 -9.43 3.67 42.44
C SER A 534 -10.54 3.08 43.33
N LEU A 535 -11.62 2.58 42.73
CA LEU A 535 -12.67 1.84 43.45
C LEU A 535 -12.16 0.54 44.06
N ASN A 536 -11.34 -0.22 43.33
CA ASN A 536 -10.72 -1.44 43.85
C ASN A 536 -9.82 -1.14 45.06
N LYS A 537 -8.96 -0.12 44.96
CA LYS A 537 -8.14 0.35 46.09
C LYS A 537 -9.02 0.76 47.28
N ALA A 538 -10.11 1.49 47.07
CA ALA A 538 -11.03 1.88 48.14
C ALA A 538 -11.67 0.67 48.82
N ASN A 539 -12.08 -0.34 48.05
CA ASN A 539 -12.60 -1.61 48.57
C ASN A 539 -11.53 -2.35 49.40
N ASP A 540 -10.31 -2.50 48.90
CA ASP A 540 -9.23 -3.17 49.62
C ASP A 540 -8.89 -2.45 50.94
N THR A 541 -8.93 -1.11 50.92
CA THR A 541 -8.72 -0.28 52.12
C THR A 541 -9.87 -0.43 53.13
N SER A 542 -11.10 -0.66 52.65
CA SER A 542 -12.26 -0.90 53.51
C SER A 542 -12.24 -2.31 54.14
N VAL A 543 -11.78 -3.32 53.40
CA VAL A 543 -11.61 -4.71 53.88
C VAL A 543 -10.45 -4.83 54.86
N THR A 544 -9.35 -4.12 54.63
CA THR A 544 -8.25 -4.06 55.62
C THR A 544 -8.69 -3.31 56.88
N LYS A 545 -9.43 -2.20 56.78
CA LYS A 545 -9.98 -1.50 57.96
C LYS A 545 -11.01 -2.33 58.75
N SER A 546 -11.83 -3.16 58.09
CA SER A 546 -12.74 -4.07 58.78
C SER A 546 -11.99 -5.22 59.47
N SER A 547 -10.98 -5.82 58.82
CA SER A 547 -10.15 -6.86 59.44
C SER A 547 -9.33 -6.35 60.64
N VAL A 548 -8.82 -5.12 60.61
CA VAL A 548 -8.10 -4.51 61.74
C VAL A 548 -9.04 -4.16 62.90
N LYS A 549 -10.29 -3.75 62.62
CA LYS A 549 -11.32 -3.58 63.67
C LYS A 549 -11.73 -4.90 64.31
N THR A 550 -11.73 -6.01 63.58
CA THR A 550 -12.04 -7.33 64.16
C THR A 550 -10.90 -7.84 65.06
N VAL A 551 -9.64 -7.50 64.77
CA VAL A 551 -8.49 -7.90 65.59
C VAL A 551 -8.33 -7.07 66.87
N GLN A 552 -8.79 -5.80 66.90
CA GLN A 552 -8.75 -4.97 68.13
C GLN A 552 -9.89 -5.25 69.13
N VAL A 553 -10.89 -6.07 68.80
CA VAL A 553 -12.01 -6.38 69.71
C VAL A 553 -11.85 -7.74 70.42
N SER A 554 -10.84 -8.55 70.07
CA SER A 554 -10.68 -9.92 70.61
C SER A 554 -9.45 -10.13 71.52
N THR A 555 -9.19 -9.21 72.44
CA THR A 555 -8.38 -9.51 73.64
C THR A 555 -9.21 -9.23 74.89
N GLY A 556 -10.04 -10.20 75.22
CA GLY A 556 -10.85 -10.19 76.43
C GLY A 556 -11.77 -11.39 76.46
N VAL A 557 -11.50 -12.30 77.41
CA VAL A 557 -12.37 -13.37 77.90
C VAL A 557 -12.18 -14.75 77.28
N GLN A 558 -11.60 -15.58 78.14
CA GLN A 558 -11.38 -17.01 78.16
C GLN A 558 -12.69 -17.74 78.52
N CYS A 559 -12.97 -18.89 77.90
CA CYS A 559 -13.46 -20.14 78.54
C CYS A 559 -14.20 -21.09 77.57
N SER A 560 -13.60 -22.28 77.44
CA SER A 560 -14.20 -23.63 77.46
C SER A 560 -15.53 -23.95 76.74
N GLY A 561 -15.41 -24.88 75.77
CA GLY A 561 -16.13 -26.16 75.80
C GLY A 561 -17.57 -26.19 75.26
N ILE A 562 -17.80 -26.98 74.21
CA ILE A 562 -18.65 -28.20 74.19
C ILE A 562 -18.92 -28.60 72.73
N GLU A 563 -18.89 -29.91 72.53
CA GLU A 563 -19.00 -30.69 71.29
C GLU A 563 -20.40 -30.71 70.64
N ASP A 564 -20.43 -31.42 69.51
CA ASP A 564 -21.55 -32.02 68.77
C ASP A 564 -22.21 -31.18 67.68
N SER A 565 -22.55 -31.72 66.51
CA SER A 565 -22.29 -33.02 65.88
C SER A 565 -22.65 -32.87 64.39
N LYS A 566 -21.98 -33.63 63.52
CA LYS A 566 -22.17 -33.60 62.05
C LYS A 566 -22.40 -35.04 61.56
N PRO A 567 -23.40 -35.33 60.72
CA PRO A 567 -23.39 -36.53 59.92
C PRO A 567 -22.95 -36.26 58.47
N ARG A 568 -21.91 -37.01 58.10
CA ARG A 568 -21.59 -37.61 56.78
C ARG A 568 -22.87 -38.15 56.08
N THR A 569 -23.03 -38.32 54.75
CA THR A 569 -22.13 -38.68 53.64
C THR A 569 -22.94 -38.88 52.35
N ARG A 570 -22.23 -39.06 51.23
CA ARG A 570 -22.59 -39.71 49.93
C ARG A 570 -23.10 -38.75 48.87
N GLY A 571 -22.69 -38.81 47.61
CA GLY A 571 -21.78 -39.70 46.85
C GLY A 571 -21.62 -39.04 45.45
N ALA A 572 -20.48 -39.20 44.78
CA ALA A 572 -20.34 -40.05 43.57
C ALA A 572 -21.32 -39.69 42.44
N ALA A 573 -20.97 -39.53 41.16
CA ALA A 573 -19.80 -39.94 40.39
C ALA A 573 -20.01 -39.53 38.92
N ILE A 574 -18.91 -39.14 38.26
CA ILE A 574 -18.46 -39.58 36.92
C ILE A 574 -19.19 -39.09 35.66
N GLY A 575 -18.36 -38.65 34.71
CA GLY A 575 -18.64 -38.40 33.30
C GLY A 575 -17.51 -37.59 32.68
#